data_AF-A0A353M7J1-F1
#
_entry.id   AF-A0A353M7J1-F1
#
_cell.length_a   1.000
_cell.length_b   1.000
_cell.length_c   1.000
_cell.angle_alpha   90.00
_cell.angle_beta   90.00
_cell.angle_gamma   90.00
#
_symmetry.space_group_name_H-M   'P 1'
#
loop_
_entity.id
_entity.type
_entity.pdbx_description
1 polymer ?
#
loop_
_entity_poly.entity_id
_entity_poly.type
_entity_poly.pdbx_seq_one_letter_code
_entity_poly.pdbx_strand_id
1 'polypeptide(L)'
;KCRMARSVRKLLKRQGIARGVKVVYSTEEYRESEAKDGGCKGNCICPNKDDQRFSCEHRRVILGSVSFIPSIFGLTMAGVVVNDLLAVEPESAAAAAL
;
A
#
# COMPACT_ATOMS: atom_id res chain seq x y z
N LYS A 1 6.80 4.47 -8.46
CA LYS A 1 7.51 4.49 -7.15
C LYS A 1 6.51 4.46 -5.97
N CYS A 2 6.39 3.37 -5.20
CA CYS A 2 5.41 3.28 -4.09
C CYS A 2 5.94 3.85 -2.75
N ARG A 3 5.30 4.91 -2.22
CA ARG A 3 5.67 5.57 -0.94
C ARG A 3 5.47 4.65 0.26
N MET A 4 4.37 3.90 0.29
CA MET A 4 4.08 2.94 1.36
C MET A 4 5.15 1.85 1.43
N ALA A 5 5.47 1.23 0.29
CA ALA A 5 6.48 0.17 0.22
C ALA A 5 7.87 0.67 0.68
N ARG A 6 8.23 1.92 0.40
CA ARG A 6 9.46 2.55 0.92
C ARG A 6 9.45 2.63 2.45
N SER A 7 8.35 3.09 3.04
CA SER A 7 8.20 3.16 4.51
C SER A 7 8.24 1.77 5.14
N VAL A 8 7.54 0.80 4.57
CA VAL A 8 7.52 -0.59 5.04
C VAL A 8 8.93 -1.19 5.01
N ARG A 9 9.68 -1.05 3.91
CA ARG A 9 11.08 -1.52 3.84
C ARG A 9 11.98 -0.88 4.90
N LYS A 10 11.80 0.41 5.19
CA LYS A 10 12.56 1.09 6.26
C LYS A 10 12.24 0.49 7.63
N LEU A 11 10.98 0.16 7.89
CA LEU A 11 10.55 -0.48 9.14
C LEU A 11 11.06 -1.91 9.24
N LEU A 12 10.93 -2.72 8.18
CA LEU A 12 11.45 -4.09 8.14
C LEU A 12 12.96 -4.14 8.35
N LYS A 13 13.72 -3.22 7.74
CA LYS A 13 15.18 -3.13 7.94
C LYS A 13 15.55 -2.82 9.39
N ARG A 14 14.78 -1.98 10.10
CA ARG A 14 14.98 -1.71 11.53
C ARG A 14 14.75 -2.96 12.39
N GLN A 15 13.90 -3.87 11.93
CA GLN A 15 13.64 -5.16 12.56
C GLN A 15 14.62 -6.26 12.08
N GLY A 16 15.68 -5.91 11.35
CA GLY A 16 16.67 -6.87 10.83
C GLY A 16 16.21 -7.68 9.61
N ILE A 17 15.03 -7.39 9.05
CA ILE A 17 14.51 -8.10 7.87
C ILE A 17 15.03 -7.41 6.60
N ALA A 18 16.07 -7.98 6.00
CA ALA A 18 16.71 -7.46 4.78
C ALA A 18 16.42 -8.28 3.51
N ARG A 19 16.00 -9.54 3.66
CA ARG A 19 15.79 -10.52 2.56
C ARG A 19 14.60 -10.19 1.65
N GLY A 20 13.76 -9.24 2.07
CA GLY A 20 12.53 -8.92 1.38
C GLY A 20 11.38 -9.85 1.74
N VAL A 21 10.19 -9.49 1.27
CA VAL A 21 8.94 -10.24 1.41
C VAL A 21 8.24 -10.19 0.05
N LYS A 22 7.58 -11.29 -0.34
CA LYS A 22 6.73 -11.30 -1.55
C LYS A 22 5.59 -10.31 -1.35
N VAL A 23 5.37 -9.43 -2.32
CA VAL A 23 4.39 -8.32 -2.22
C VAL A 23 3.60 -8.18 -3.51
N VAL A 24 2.37 -7.73 -3.37
CA VAL A 24 1.56 -7.21 -4.49
C VAL A 24 1.60 -5.69 -4.44
N TYR A 25 1.94 -5.05 -5.55
CA TYR A 25 1.95 -3.60 -5.68
C TYR A 25 1.61 -3.20 -7.12
N SER A 26 1.15 -1.97 -7.32
CA SER A 26 0.95 -1.41 -8.67
C SER A 26 2.19 -0.63 -9.13
N THR A 27 2.51 -0.74 -10.41
CA THR A 27 3.53 0.06 -11.10
C THR A 27 3.04 1.46 -11.47
N GLU A 28 1.72 1.70 -11.38
CA GLU A 28 1.12 3.01 -11.60
C GLU A 28 1.72 4.08 -10.67
N GLU A 29 1.86 5.28 -11.20
CA GLU A 29 2.29 6.42 -10.41
C GLU A 29 1.11 7.02 -9.64
N TYR A 30 1.39 7.54 -8.45
CA TYR A 30 0.38 8.27 -7.69
C TYR A 30 0.02 9.56 -8.44
N ARG A 31 -1.27 9.83 -8.56
CA ARG A 31 -1.79 11.09 -9.11
C ARG A 31 -1.73 12.18 -8.07
N GLU A 32 -1.00 13.26 -8.35
CA GLU A 32 -1.02 14.43 -7.47
C GLU A 32 -2.44 14.93 -7.24
N SER A 33 -2.80 15.21 -5.98
CA SER A 33 -4.09 15.82 -5.70
C SER A 33 -4.13 17.23 -6.28
N GLU A 34 -5.10 17.48 -7.16
CA GLU A 34 -5.35 18.80 -7.75
C GLU A 34 -5.76 19.83 -6.68
N ALA A 35 -6.34 19.36 -5.57
CA ALA A 35 -6.72 20.19 -4.44
C ALA A 35 -5.51 20.55 -3.57
N LYS A 36 -4.80 21.63 -3.92
CA LYS A 36 -3.88 22.31 -2.99
C LYS A 36 -4.60 22.84 -1.74
N ASP A 37 -5.93 23.02 -1.81
CA ASP A 37 -6.81 23.49 -0.74
C ASP A 37 -7.70 22.38 -0.12
N GLY A 38 -7.39 21.10 -0.36
CA GLY A 38 -8.13 19.95 0.21
C GLY A 38 -7.95 19.74 1.72
N GLY A 39 -7.54 20.78 2.46
CA GLY A 39 -7.49 20.80 3.92
C GLY A 39 -8.88 20.91 4.55
N CYS A 40 -8.92 20.98 5.87
CA CYS A 40 -10.17 21.06 6.67
C CYS A 40 -11.11 22.25 6.32
N LYS A 41 -10.70 23.17 5.43
CA LYS A 41 -11.37 24.45 5.18
C LYS A 41 -12.62 24.41 4.29
N GLY A 42 -12.77 23.44 3.39
CA GLY A 42 -13.86 23.46 2.40
C GLY A 42 -14.91 22.37 2.57
N ASN A 43 -14.48 21.10 2.62
CA ASN A 43 -15.40 19.96 2.58
C ASN A 43 -14.74 18.67 3.13
N CYS A 44 -14.13 18.76 4.31
CA CYS A 44 -13.44 17.62 4.90
C CYS A 44 -14.42 16.63 5.56
N ILE A 45 -14.22 15.33 5.34
CA ILE A 45 -15.02 14.22 5.91
C ILE A 45 -14.66 13.89 7.37
N CYS A 46 -13.66 14.56 7.93
CA CYS A 46 -13.22 14.34 9.30
C CYS A 46 -14.38 14.59 10.30
N PRO A 47 -14.74 13.60 11.14
CA PRO A 47 -15.86 13.73 12.09
C PRO A 47 -15.57 14.72 13.22
N ASN A 48 -14.30 14.86 13.60
CA ASN A 48 -13.87 15.71 14.71
C ASN A 48 -12.90 16.76 14.15
N LYS A 49 -13.37 17.85 13.52
CA LYS A 49 -12.50 18.79 12.77
C LYS A 49 -11.64 19.67 13.68
N ASP A 50 -12.23 20.15 14.78
CA ASP A 50 -11.64 21.20 15.61
C ASP A 50 -10.63 20.65 16.63
N ASP A 51 -10.72 19.36 16.98
CA ASP A 51 -9.89 18.73 18.02
C ASP A 51 -8.79 17.82 17.44
N GLN A 52 -8.49 17.92 16.13
CA GLN A 52 -7.47 17.06 15.50
C GLN A 52 -6.05 17.55 15.78
N ARG A 53 -5.43 16.92 16.77
CA ARG A 53 -3.98 16.97 16.98
C ARG A 53 -3.16 16.55 15.74
N PHE A 54 -3.78 15.83 14.80
CA PHE A 54 -3.19 15.37 13.54
C PHE A 54 -3.97 15.85 12.31
N SER A 55 -4.21 17.17 12.22
CA SER A 55 -4.98 17.75 11.12
C SER A 55 -4.33 17.51 9.74
N CYS A 56 -5.19 17.37 8.73
CA CYS A 56 -4.78 17.23 7.33
C CYS A 56 -4.19 18.54 6.76
N GLU A 57 -4.22 19.63 7.52
CA GLU A 57 -3.52 20.88 7.21
C GLU A 57 -2.02 20.77 7.47
N HIS A 58 -1.59 19.95 8.44
CA HIS A 58 -0.18 19.76 8.79
C HIS A 58 0.44 18.53 8.14
N ARG A 59 -0.37 17.61 7.57
CA ARG A 59 0.12 16.37 6.95
C ARG A 59 -0.24 16.28 5.47
N ARG A 60 0.75 15.81 4.71
CA ARG A 60 0.69 15.57 3.27
C ARG A 60 -0.55 14.75 2.90
N VAL A 61 -1.31 15.28 1.94
CA VAL A 61 -2.30 14.66 1.04
C VAL A 61 -2.92 13.34 1.52
N ILE A 62 -4.23 13.36 1.76
CA ILE A 62 -5.02 12.14 1.93
C ILE A 62 -5.13 11.44 0.58
N LEU A 63 -4.50 10.27 0.46
CA LEU A 63 -4.65 9.42 -0.73
C LEU A 63 -5.94 8.63 -0.60
N GLY A 64 -6.96 9.01 -1.37
CA GLY A 64 -8.16 8.21 -1.55
C GLY A 64 -7.90 6.99 -2.44
N SER A 65 -8.78 6.00 -2.34
CA SER A 65 -8.87 4.87 -3.26
C SER A 65 -10.33 4.60 -3.59
N VAL A 66 -10.59 3.87 -4.66
CA VAL A 66 -11.93 3.41 -5.04
C VAL A 66 -12.14 1.97 -4.56
N SER A 67 -13.38 1.60 -4.21
CA SER A 67 -13.68 0.35 -3.49
C SER A 67 -13.15 -0.92 -4.17
N PHE A 68 -13.02 -0.93 -5.50
CA PHE A 68 -12.54 -2.11 -6.21
C PHE A 68 -11.02 -2.31 -6.12
N ILE A 69 -10.24 -1.24 -5.90
CA ILE A 69 -8.77 -1.33 -5.92
C ILE A 69 -8.25 -2.23 -4.78
N PRO A 70 -8.64 -2.04 -3.50
CA PRO A 70 -8.23 -2.95 -2.44
C PRO A 70 -8.65 -4.41 -2.71
N SER A 71 -9.84 -4.63 -3.27
CA SER A 71 -10.35 -5.97 -3.58
C SER A 71 -9.50 -6.68 -4.62
N ILE A 72 -9.13 -6.02 -5.73
CA ILE A 72 -8.27 -6.64 -6.75
C ILE A 72 -6.92 -7.02 -6.17
N PHE A 73 -6.27 -6.14 -5.39
CA PHE A 73 -4.98 -6.46 -4.77
C PHE A 73 -5.08 -7.67 -3.82
N GLY A 74 -6.17 -7.76 -3.06
CA GLY A 74 -6.44 -8.92 -2.20
C GLY A 74 -6.65 -10.21 -2.98
N LEU A 75 -7.45 -10.17 -4.05
CA LEU A 75 -7.70 -11.31 -4.93
C LEU A 75 -6.44 -11.75 -5.68
N THR A 76 -5.62 -10.82 -6.17
CA THR A 76 -4.33 -11.12 -6.80
C THR A 76 -3.40 -11.81 -5.81
N MET A 77 -3.30 -11.32 -4.58
CA MET A 77 -2.49 -11.95 -3.53
C MET A 77 -2.99 -13.36 -3.22
N ALA A 78 -4.31 -13.56 -3.10
CA ALA A 78 -4.89 -14.88 -2.88
C ALA A 78 -4.56 -15.85 -4.01
N GLY A 79 -4.72 -15.43 -5.28
CA GLY A 79 -4.40 -16.27 -6.43
C GLY A 79 -2.93 -16.69 -6.48
N VAL A 80 -2.02 -15.76 -6.18
CA VAL A 80 -0.58 -16.06 -6.07
C VAL A 80 -0.32 -17.09 -4.97
N VAL A 81 -0.92 -16.93 -3.78
CA VAL A 81 -0.76 -17.87 -2.67
C VAL A 81 -1.33 -19.25 -3.01
N VAL A 82 -2.51 -19.32 -3.63
CA VAL A 82 -3.12 -20.59 -4.06
C VAL A 82 -2.21 -21.31 -5.06
N ASN A 83 -1.69 -20.60 -6.07
CA ASN A 83 -0.77 -21.18 -7.04
C ASN A 83 0.54 -21.64 -6.39
N ASP A 84 1.10 -20.87 -5.45
CA ASP A 84 2.29 -21.25 -4.71
C ASP A 84 2.04 -22.52 -3.88
N LEU A 85 0.86 -22.66 -3.26
CA LEU A 85 0.50 -23.85 -2.47
C LEU A 85 0.25 -25.09 -3.35
N LEU A 86 -0.36 -24.93 -4.52
CA LEU A 86 -0.58 -26.03 -5.46
C LEU A 86 0.71 -26.49 -6.13
N ALA A 87 1.66 -25.57 -6.36
CA ALA A 87 2.97 -25.88 -6.90
C ALA A 87 3.92 -26.59 -5.91
N VAL A 88 3.45 -26.90 -4.69
CA VAL A 88 4.23 -27.61 -3.64
C VAL A 88 4.08 -29.14 -3.72
N GLU A 89 3.31 -29.69 -4.67
CA GLU A 89 3.42 -31.13 -4.99
C GLU A 89 4.75 -31.45 -5.71
N PRO A 90 5.39 -32.59 -5.41
CA PRO A 90 6.82 -32.63 -5.15
C PRO A 90 7.66 -32.87 -6.42
N GLU A 91 8.22 -31.80 -6.99
CA GLU A 91 9.52 -31.86 -7.67
C GLU A 91 10.07 -30.44 -7.97
N SER A 92 11.16 -30.09 -7.29
CA SER A 92 12.24 -29.20 -7.75
C SER A 92 11.91 -27.83 -8.37
N ALA A 93 12.38 -26.79 -7.66
CA ALA A 93 13.34 -25.81 -8.20
C ALA A 93 13.04 -25.16 -9.57
N ALA A 94 12.49 -23.94 -9.60
CA ALA A 94 12.74 -23.05 -10.74
C ALA A 94 12.56 -21.53 -10.54
N ALA A 95 11.68 -21.03 -9.66
CA ALA A 95 11.27 -19.60 -9.77
C ALA A 95 11.45 -18.76 -8.50
N ALA A 96 12.43 -19.11 -7.65
CA ALA A 96 12.99 -18.19 -6.66
C ALA A 96 13.94 -17.14 -7.29
N ALA A 97 13.94 -16.98 -8.62
CA ALA A 97 14.84 -16.09 -9.35
C ALA A 97 14.07 -15.27 -10.40
N LEU A 98 13.54 -14.11 -9.97
CA LEU A 98 13.61 -12.80 -10.64
C LEU A 98 12.83 -11.76 -9.82
#